data_AF-A0A0B2PM99-F1
#
_entry.id   AF-A0A0B2PM99-F1
#
_cell.length_a   1.000
_cell.length_b   1.000
_cell.length_c   1.000
_cell.angle_alpha   90.00
_cell.angle_beta   90.00
_cell.angle_gamma   90.00
#
_symmetry.space_group_name_H-M   'P 1'
#
loop_
_entity.id
_entity.type
_entity.pdbx_description
1 polymer ?
#
loop_
_entity_poly.entity_id
_entity_poly.type
_entity_poly.pdbx_seq_one_letter_code
_entity_poly.pdbx_strand_id
1 'polypeptide(L)' 'MKAYGENMTNEMILDKILCKMIPRFDHIVVAIKESKNVESMKIEELHGSLEAHEMRLDERSSEKSVDQSL' A
#
# COMPACT_ATOMS: atom_id res chain seq x y z
N MET A 1 22.49 23.97 13.49
CA MET A 1 21.82 22.66 13.31
C MET A 1 20.55 22.92 12.51
N LYS A 2 20.45 22.38 11.30
CA LYS A 2 19.27 22.61 10.43
C LYS A 2 18.11 21.84 11.03
N ALA A 3 17.07 22.55 11.49
CA ALA A 3 15.84 21.92 11.90
C ALA A 3 15.19 21.31 10.65
N TYR A 4 15.32 19.98 10.51
CA TYR A 4 14.52 19.20 9.57
C TYR A 4 13.10 19.08 10.15
N GLY A 5 12.41 20.22 10.22
CA GLY A 5 11.01 20.32 10.52
C GLY A 5 10.22 20.49 9.23
N GLU A 6 10.47 19.64 8.22
CA GLU A 6 9.51 19.51 7.14
C GLU A 6 8.22 19.01 7.79
N ASN A 7 7.17 19.84 7.74
CA ASN A 7 5.84 19.41 8.12
C ASN A 7 5.46 18.28 7.17
N MET A 8 5.64 17.04 7.64
CA MET A 8 5.21 15.85 6.89
C MET A 8 3.69 15.93 6.78
N THR A 9 3.22 16.29 5.60
CA THR A 9 1.80 16.25 5.27
C THR A 9 1.36 14.79 5.11
N ASN A 10 0.07 14.52 5.27
CA ASN A 10 -0.47 13.18 5.07
C ASN A 10 -0.15 12.67 3.66
N GLU A 11 -0.15 13.54 2.64
CA GLU A 11 0.28 13.18 1.28
C GLU A 11 1.73 12.68 1.22
N MET A 12 2.67 13.33 1.92
CA MET A 12 4.07 12.89 1.95
C MET A 12 4.23 11.53 2.65
N ILE A 13 3.45 11.28 3.70
CA ILE A 13 3.46 10.00 4.40
C ILE A 13 2.88 8.91 3.50
N LEU A 14 1.76 9.19 2.82
CA LEU A 14 1.13 8.27 1.88
C LEU A 14 2.05 7.97 0.69
N ASP A 15 2.69 8.97 0.11
CA ASP A 15 3.63 8.75 -1.01
C ASP A 15 4.86 7.95 -0.56
N LYS A 16 5.36 8.15 0.67
CA LYS A 16 6.43 7.30 1.25
C LYS A 16 5.99 5.84 1.47
N ILE A 17 4.75 5.61 1.92
CA ILE A 17 4.19 4.27 2.11
C ILE A 17 4.03 3.59 0.75
N LEU A 18 3.38 4.26 -0.20
CA LEU A 18 3.16 3.78 -1.56
C LEU A 18 4.49 3.52 -2.29
N CYS A 19 5.49 4.38 -2.12
CA CYS A 19 6.82 4.24 -2.72
C CYS A 19 7.64 3.09 -2.12
N LYS A 20 7.40 2.73 -0.85
CA LYS A 20 7.96 1.52 -0.23
C LYS A 20 7.22 0.24 -0.63
N MET A 21 6.03 0.34 -1.22
CA MET A 21 5.28 -0.85 -1.58
C MET A 21 5.97 -1.60 -2.74
N ILE A 22 5.90 -2.92 -2.66
CA ILE A 22 6.47 -3.86 -3.63
C ILE A 22 5.77 -3.61 -4.99
N PRO A 23 6.47 -3.75 -6.14
CA PRO A 23 5.89 -3.56 -7.49
C PRO A 23 4.59 -4.34 -7.77
N ARG A 24 4.33 -5.38 -6.98
CA ARG A 24 3.08 -6.16 -7.00
C ARG A 24 1.83 -5.30 -6.69
N PHE A 25 1.99 -4.17 -6.02
CA PHE A 25 0.92 -3.24 -5.67
C PHE A 25 0.82 -2.04 -6.63
N ASP A 26 1.63 -1.95 -7.69
CA ASP A 26 1.67 -0.79 -8.60
C ASP A 26 0.28 -0.40 -9.12
N HIS A 27 -0.53 -1.38 -9.52
CA HIS A 27 -1.89 -1.14 -9.99
C HIS A 27 -2.81 -0.53 -8.93
N ILE A 28 -2.62 -0.88 -7.65
CA ILE A 28 -3.35 -0.30 -6.52
C ILE A 28 -2.85 1.13 -6.25
N VAL A 29 -1.53 1.36 -6.30
CA VAL A 29 -0.94 2.69 -6.16
C VAL A 29 -1.46 3.65 -7.23
N VAL A 30 -1.52 3.20 -8.50
CA VAL A 30 -2.06 3.99 -9.61
C VAL A 30 -3.53 4.34 -9.37
N ALA A 31 -4.38 3.37 -9.03
CA ALA A 31 -5.79 3.61 -8.76
C ALA A 31 -6.01 4.60 -7.60
N ILE A 32 -5.22 4.49 -6.52
CA ILE A 32 -5.28 5.41 -5.39
C ILE A 32 -4.91 6.83 -5.84
N LYS A 33 -3.79 6.99 -6.57
CA LYS A 33 -3.33 8.30 -7.07
C LYS A 33 -4.33 8.92 -8.05
N GLU A 34 -4.92 8.13 -8.94
CA GLU A 34 -5.93 8.57 -9.90
C GLU A 34 -7.26 8.95 -9.25
N SER A 35 -7.64 8.29 -8.14
CA SER A 35 -8.90 8.59 -7.43
C SER A 35 -8.94 10.00 -6.84
N LYS A 36 -7.80 10.69 -6.72
CA LYS A 36 -7.62 12.00 -6.05
C LYS A 36 -8.18 12.06 -4.62
N ASN A 37 -8.54 10.93 -4.03
CA ASN A 37 -9.18 10.85 -2.72
C ASN A 37 -8.15 10.64 -1.59
N VAL A 38 -6.88 10.75 -1.93
CA VAL A 38 -5.73 10.49 -1.06
C VAL A 38 -5.68 11.48 0.11
N GLU A 39 -6.18 12.71 -0.07
CA GLU A 39 -6.27 13.72 0.98
C GLU A 39 -7.35 13.43 2.03
N SER A 40 -8.44 12.73 1.64
CA SER A 40 -9.55 12.42 2.56
C SER A 40 -9.42 11.05 3.23
N MET A 41 -8.59 10.17 2.66
CA MET A 41 -8.39 8.81 3.13
C MET A 41 -7.49 8.79 4.38
N LYS A 42 -7.91 8.12 5.45
CA LYS A 42 -7.10 7.99 6.66
C LYS A 42 -5.93 7.04 6.40
N ILE A 43 -4.74 7.45 6.83
CA ILE A 43 -3.50 6.66 6.69
C ILE A 43 -3.66 5.27 7.31
N GLU A 44 -4.31 5.17 8.49
CA GLU A 44 -4.52 3.89 9.16
C GLU A 44 -5.46 2.95 8.39
N GLU A 45 -6.51 3.49 7.77
CA GLU A 45 -7.44 2.69 6.95
C GLU A 45 -6.75 2.18 5.67
N LEU A 46 -5.90 3.01 5.05
CA LEU A 46 -5.09 2.57 3.91
C LEU A 46 -4.11 1.48 4.33
N HIS A 47 -3.38 1.70 5.42
CA HIS A 47 -2.39 0.75 5.91
C HIS A 47 -3.01 -0.61 6.23
N GLY A 48 -4.13 -0.63 6.97
CA GLY A 48 -4.84 -1.88 7.29
C GLY A 48 -5.42 -2.57 6.05
N SER A 49 -5.91 -1.82 5.06
CA SER A 49 -6.40 -2.39 3.80
C SER A 49 -5.29 -3.05 2.99
N LEU A 50 -4.10 -2.43 2.96
CA LEU A 50 -2.92 -2.94 2.27
C LEU A 50 -2.36 -4.19 2.97
N GLU A 51 -2.24 -4.18 4.29
CA GLU A 51 -1.79 -5.32 5.09
C GLU A 51 -2.74 -6.52 4.90
N ALA A 52 -4.06 -6.29 4.96
CA ALA A 52 -5.03 -7.34 4.69
C ALA A 52 -4.94 -7.88 3.24
N HIS A 53 -4.61 -7.03 2.27
CA HIS A 53 -4.40 -7.47 0.88
C HIS A 53 -3.12 -8.29 0.73
N GLU A 54 -2.04 -7.90 1.41
CA GLU A 54 -0.79 -8.66 1.46
C GLU A 54 -0.98 -10.04 2.09
N MET A 55 -1.66 -10.12 3.24
CA MET A 55 -1.99 -11.40 3.89
C MET A 55 -2.78 -12.33 2.98
N ARG A 56 -3.83 -11.82 2.32
CA ARG A 56 -4.63 -12.62 1.36
C ARG A 56 -3.82 -13.07 0.15
N LEU A 57 -2.91 -12.23 -0.35
CA LEU A 57 -2.01 -12.60 -1.43
C LEU A 57 -1.07 -13.71 -0.97
N ASP A 58 -0.51 -13.60 0.23
CA ASP A 58 0.46 -14.55 0.78
C ASP A 58 -0.18 -15.92 1.02
N GLU A 59 -1.38 -15.95 1.61
CA GLU A 59 -2.24 -17.15 1.75
C GLU A 59 -2.48 -17.81 0.38
N ARG A 60 -2.85 -17.03 -0.63
CA ARG A 60 -3.13 -17.56 -1.97
C ARG A 60 -1.86 -18.01 -2.71
N SER A 61 -0.69 -17.43 -2.44
CA SER A 61 0.58 -17.95 -2.96
C SER A 61 1.03 -19.23 -2.26
N SER A 62 0.66 -19.44 -1.00
CA SER A 62 0.86 -20.70 -0.29
C SER A 62 -0.02 -21.82 -0.87
N GLU A 63 -1.29 -21.52 -1.19
CA GLU A 63 -2.23 -22.47 -1.80
C GLU A 63 -1.88 -22.88 -3.24
N LYS A 64 -1.10 -22.08 -3.99
CA LYS A 64 -0.61 -22.47 -5.32
C LYS A 64 0.38 -23.65 -5.30
N SER A 65 0.77 -24.15 -4.13
CA SER A 65 1.57 -25.37 -4.01
C SER A 65 0.74 -26.67 -3.96
N VAL A 66 -0.57 -26.61 -3.78
CA VAL A 66 -1.39 -27.82 -3.52
C VAL A 66 -2.32 -28.21 -4.67
N ASP A 67 -2.59 -27.33 -5.64
CA ASP A 67 -3.57 -27.61 -6.72
C ASP A 67 -2.97 -27.56 -8.14
N GLN A 68 -1.76 -28.11 -8.31
CA GLN A 68 -1.29 -28.57 -9.62
C GLN A 68 -1.36 -30.11 -9.69
N SER A 69 -2.57 -30.65 -9.62
CA SER A 69 -2.90 -31.99 -10.11
C SER A 69 -4.38 -32.08 -10.42
N LEU A 70 -4.74 -31.75 -11.66
CA LEU A 70 -5.81 -32.42 -12.39
C LEU A 70 -5.48 -32.45 -13.88
#